data_AF-W4G3D8-F1
#
_entry.id   AF-W4G3D8-F1
#
_cell.length_a   1.000
_cell.length_b   1.000
_cell.length_c   1.000
_cell.angle_alpha   90.00
_cell.angle_beta   90.00
_cell.angle_gamma   90.00
#
_symmetry.space_group_name_H-M   'P 1'
#
loop_
_entity.id
_entity.type
_entity.pdbx_description
1 polymer ?
#
loop_
_entity_poly.entity_id
_entity_poly.type
_entity_poly.pdbx_seq_one_letter_code
_entity_poly.pdbx_strand_id
1 'polypeptide(L)'
;MEECRACAHNDIEADMRAKLLLHELKLTVSTEAEDRKSINFKAMARSLVAVVRTQHHVDTTAPSDVPFGLTSETVRDTWGLNDTEQMSMMKEAMRVLLPPEVEAGLRAKCELLCDTFYPLNSHTPLPASQLHRLPQELAAFQADVTAMEAKRDVLEAAVEGGLEEHIRLLTDMTKHIVSMIKYYRLDDVTIYSRLKMEFVQSCVAAMQKQIELLTTQLLLQTYPPHKLRSLAQLRSSPSPAIHIIDD
;
A
#
# COMPACT_ATOMS: atom_id res chain seq x y z
N MET A 1 -24.82 6.58 50.53
CA MET A 1 -24.23 5.37 49.92
C MET A 1 -23.50 5.77 48.64
N GLU A 2 -22.38 6.49 48.74
CA GLU A 2 -21.63 6.99 47.57
C GLU A 2 -20.13 6.62 47.59
N GLU A 3 -19.68 5.78 48.52
CA GLU A 3 -18.25 5.47 48.68
C GLU A 3 -17.73 4.25 47.89
N CYS A 4 -18.58 3.44 47.26
CA CYS A 4 -18.13 2.19 46.62
C CYS A 4 -17.57 2.31 45.19
N ARG A 5 -17.80 3.41 44.45
CA ARG A 5 -17.34 3.51 43.05
C ARG A 5 -15.90 4.00 42.89
N ALA A 6 -15.40 4.81 43.81
CA ALA A 6 -14.02 5.32 43.76
C ALA A 6 -12.98 4.25 44.11
N CYS A 7 -13.28 3.36 45.06
CA CYS A 7 -12.37 2.25 45.41
C CYS A 7 -12.16 1.27 44.25
N ALA A 8 -13.22 0.87 43.56
CA ALA A 8 -13.10 -0.13 42.48
C ALA A 8 -12.24 0.35 41.30
N HIS A 9 -12.24 1.64 40.99
CA HIS A 9 -11.39 2.19 39.92
C HIS A 9 -9.91 2.19 40.34
N ASN A 10 -9.62 2.55 41.60
CA ASN A 10 -8.28 2.53 42.16
C ASN A 10 -7.71 1.10 42.24
N ASP A 11 -8.54 0.10 42.53
CA ASP A 11 -8.12 -1.30 42.62
C ASP A 11 -7.75 -1.89 41.26
N ILE A 12 -8.53 -1.59 40.21
CA ILE A 12 -8.23 -2.02 38.83
C ILE A 12 -6.96 -1.34 38.32
N GLU A 13 -6.79 -0.05 38.59
CA GLU A 13 -5.59 0.68 38.23
C GLU A 13 -4.35 0.13 38.96
N ALA A 14 -4.47 -0.13 40.27
CA ALA A 14 -3.40 -0.73 41.06
C ALA A 14 -3.01 -2.12 40.54
N ASP A 15 -3.99 -2.95 40.15
CA ASP A 15 -3.75 -4.25 39.54
C ASP A 15 -3.02 -4.15 38.20
N MET A 16 -3.41 -3.21 37.33
CA MET A 16 -2.70 -2.97 36.06
C MET A 16 -1.25 -2.50 36.29
N ARG A 17 -1.04 -1.57 37.24
CA ARG A 17 0.30 -1.11 37.62
C ARG A 17 1.15 -2.26 38.17
N ALA A 18 0.57 -3.13 38.99
CA ALA A 18 1.25 -4.31 39.52
C ALA A 18 1.62 -5.31 38.41
N LYS A 19 0.74 -5.53 37.43
CA LYS A 19 1.00 -6.40 36.27
C LYS A 19 2.15 -5.88 35.39
N LEU A 20 2.21 -4.57 35.15
CA LEU A 20 3.30 -3.95 34.40
C LEU A 20 4.64 -4.10 35.14
N LEU A 21 4.64 -3.83 36.45
CA LEU A 21 5.83 -4.00 37.28
C LEU A 21 6.32 -5.45 37.27
N LEU A 22 5.41 -6.40 37.41
CA LEU A 22 5.74 -7.83 37.35
C LEU A 22 6.30 -8.24 35.99
N HIS A 23 5.78 -7.67 34.89
CA HIS A 23 6.30 -7.92 33.55
C HIS A 23 7.75 -7.44 33.42
N GLU A 24 8.05 -6.23 33.86
CA GLU A 24 9.41 -5.68 33.81
C GLU A 24 10.40 -6.44 34.70
N LEU A 25 9.95 -6.88 35.89
CA LEU A 25 10.76 -7.74 36.75
C LEU A 25 11.07 -9.07 36.05
N LYS A 26 10.08 -9.71 35.41
CA LYS A 26 10.28 -10.97 34.66
C LYS A 26 11.27 -10.79 33.51
N LEU A 27 11.18 -9.69 32.75
CA LEU A 27 12.15 -9.37 31.71
C LEU A 27 13.57 -9.22 32.28
N THR A 28 13.71 -8.44 33.35
CA THR A 28 15.01 -8.18 33.98
C THR A 28 15.65 -9.43 34.58
N VAL A 29 14.83 -10.36 35.08
CA VAL A 29 15.28 -11.67 35.56
C VAL A 29 15.72 -12.57 34.41
N SER A 30 15.09 -12.46 33.25
CA SER A 30 15.35 -13.30 32.07
C SER A 30 16.56 -12.84 31.26
N THR A 31 16.98 -11.57 31.39
CA THR A 31 18.16 -11.05 30.70
C THR A 31 19.44 -11.34 31.49
N GLU A 32 20.36 -12.10 30.89
CA GLU A 32 21.62 -12.53 31.54
C GLU A 32 22.72 -11.45 31.60
N ALA A 33 22.46 -10.22 31.14
CA ALA A 33 23.47 -9.16 31.13
C ALA A 33 24.07 -8.94 32.52
N GLU A 34 25.36 -9.26 32.69
CA GLU A 34 26.11 -9.14 33.95
C GLU A 34 26.49 -7.69 34.25
N ASP A 35 25.49 -6.85 34.51
CA ASP A 35 25.76 -5.51 34.98
C ASP A 35 25.96 -5.54 36.50
N ARG A 36 27.19 -5.32 36.97
CA ARG A 36 27.56 -5.42 38.41
C ARG A 36 26.69 -4.54 39.31
N LYS A 37 26.16 -3.44 38.78
CA LYS A 37 25.26 -2.51 39.49
C LYS A 37 23.84 -3.07 39.68
N SER A 38 23.43 -4.06 38.87
CA SER A 38 22.07 -4.63 38.85
C SER A 38 21.92 -5.92 39.65
N ILE A 39 22.99 -6.48 40.22
CA ILE A 39 22.98 -7.81 40.86
C ILE A 39 21.99 -7.87 42.03
N ASN A 40 22.03 -6.86 42.91
CA ASN A 40 21.13 -6.78 44.07
C ASN A 40 19.67 -6.64 43.65
N PHE A 41 19.41 -5.84 42.60
CA PHE A 41 18.07 -5.70 42.03
C PHE A 41 17.58 -6.99 41.39
N LYS A 42 18.42 -7.67 40.60
CA LYS A 42 18.07 -8.97 39.98
C LYS A 42 17.79 -10.04 41.04
N ALA A 43 18.56 -10.08 42.12
CA ALA A 43 18.29 -10.99 43.23
C ALA A 43 16.92 -10.71 43.87
N MET A 44 16.61 -9.44 44.16
CA MET A 44 15.30 -9.03 44.66
C MET A 44 14.17 -9.36 43.68
N ALA A 45 14.36 -9.06 42.39
CA ALA A 45 13.39 -9.33 41.33
C ALA A 45 13.11 -10.84 41.18
N ARG A 46 14.15 -11.68 41.29
CA ARG A 46 14.01 -13.15 41.31
C ARG A 46 13.18 -13.61 42.49
N SER A 47 13.46 -13.09 43.69
CA SER A 47 12.71 -13.41 44.90
C SER A 47 11.24 -13.03 44.73
N LEU A 48 10.94 -11.78 44.32
CA LEU A 48 9.57 -11.31 44.09
C LEU A 48 8.81 -12.13 43.05
N VAL A 49 9.44 -12.43 41.91
CA VAL A 49 8.83 -13.26 40.85
C VAL A 49 8.58 -14.69 41.36
N ALA A 50 9.46 -15.24 42.20
CA ALA A 50 9.26 -16.54 42.83
C ALA A 50 8.06 -16.53 43.78
N VAL A 51 7.92 -15.51 44.65
CA VAL A 51 6.75 -15.38 45.55
C VAL A 51 5.45 -15.40 44.79
N VAL A 52 5.36 -14.56 43.75
CA VAL A 52 4.15 -14.42 42.95
C VAL A 52 3.81 -15.72 42.25
N ARG A 53 4.82 -16.46 41.74
CA ARG A 53 4.61 -17.78 41.15
C ARG A 53 4.16 -18.81 42.17
N THR A 54 4.77 -18.84 43.35
CA THR A 54 4.39 -19.78 44.41
C THR A 54 2.98 -19.51 44.90
N GLN A 55 2.61 -18.24 45.10
CA GLN A 55 1.28 -17.87 45.53
C GLN A 55 0.24 -18.20 44.48
N HIS A 56 0.49 -17.86 43.21
CA HIS A 56 -0.39 -18.24 42.10
C HIS A 56 -0.56 -19.75 41.97
N HIS A 57 0.51 -20.52 42.18
CA HIS A 57 0.43 -21.98 42.16
C HIS A 57 -0.45 -22.52 43.29
N VAL A 58 -0.26 -22.02 44.53
CA VAL A 58 -1.08 -22.39 45.69
C VAL A 58 -2.56 -22.02 45.48
N ASP A 59 -2.85 -20.87 44.87
CA ASP A 59 -4.22 -20.40 44.67
C ASP A 59 -4.97 -21.14 43.53
N THR A 60 -4.24 -21.75 42.59
CA THR A 60 -4.82 -22.40 41.39
C THR A 60 -4.81 -23.92 41.43
N THR A 61 -4.03 -24.52 42.33
CA THR A 61 -3.95 -25.98 42.48
C THR A 61 -4.93 -26.49 43.54
N ALA A 62 -5.39 -27.73 43.36
CA ALA A 62 -6.24 -28.36 44.37
C ALA A 62 -5.47 -28.49 45.70
N PRO A 63 -6.11 -28.29 46.86
CA PRO A 63 -5.41 -28.34 48.16
C PRO A 63 -4.67 -29.65 48.45
N SER A 64 -5.07 -30.76 47.82
CA SER A 64 -4.41 -32.06 47.91
C SER A 64 -3.06 -32.13 47.22
N ASP A 65 -2.84 -31.24 46.24
CA ASP A 65 -1.72 -31.28 45.31
C ASP A 65 -0.66 -30.21 45.65
N VAL A 66 -0.96 -29.34 46.62
CA VAL A 66 -0.02 -28.35 47.13
C VAL A 66 0.97 -29.04 48.08
N PRO A 67 2.28 -29.05 47.77
CA PRO A 67 3.26 -29.69 48.61
C PRO A 67 3.36 -28.99 49.98
N PHE A 68 3.52 -29.79 51.03
CA PHE A 68 3.72 -29.35 52.42
C PHE A 68 2.57 -28.57 53.07
N GLY A 69 1.36 -28.62 52.51
CA GLY A 69 0.20 -27.92 53.08
C GLY A 69 0.35 -26.40 53.09
N LEU A 70 1.13 -25.85 52.14
CA LEU A 70 1.25 -24.41 51.95
C LEU A 70 -0.12 -23.81 51.67
N THR A 71 -0.44 -22.74 52.38
CA THR A 71 -1.63 -21.92 52.14
C THR A 71 -1.20 -20.53 51.67
N SER A 72 -2.06 -19.83 50.94
CA SER A 72 -1.81 -18.45 50.50
C SER A 72 -1.43 -17.55 51.67
N GLU A 73 -2.02 -17.77 52.85
CA GLU A 73 -1.71 -17.06 54.09
C GLU A 73 -0.28 -17.34 54.58
N THR A 74 0.13 -18.61 54.65
CA THR A 74 1.50 -18.96 55.07
C THR A 74 2.57 -18.43 54.11
N VAL A 75 2.29 -18.38 52.81
CA VAL A 75 3.18 -17.74 51.82
C VAL A 75 3.25 -16.24 52.09
N ARG A 76 2.13 -15.57 52.38
CA ARG A 76 2.16 -14.14 52.69
C ARG A 76 2.90 -13.83 53.99
N ASP A 77 2.73 -14.65 55.03
CA ASP A 77 3.40 -14.48 56.32
C ASP A 77 4.91 -14.71 56.23
N THR A 78 5.33 -15.77 55.54
CA THR A 78 6.77 -16.08 55.36
C THR A 78 7.52 -15.00 54.61
N TRP A 79 6.83 -14.26 53.74
CA TRP A 79 7.38 -13.13 53.00
C TRP A 79 7.13 -11.77 53.68
N GLY A 80 6.56 -11.77 54.88
CA GLY A 80 6.32 -10.53 55.63
C GLY A 80 5.33 -9.59 54.97
N LEU A 81 4.48 -10.09 54.07
CA LEU A 81 3.53 -9.26 53.32
C LEU A 81 2.40 -8.72 54.21
N ASN A 82 2.23 -9.30 55.40
CA ASN A 82 1.29 -8.84 56.42
C ASN A 82 1.95 -7.87 57.43
N ASP A 83 3.27 -7.71 57.39
CA ASP A 83 4.02 -6.75 58.20
C ASP A 83 4.22 -5.44 57.43
N THR A 84 3.58 -4.37 57.91
CA THR A 84 3.63 -3.04 57.29
C THR A 84 5.04 -2.45 57.27
N GLU A 85 5.89 -2.77 58.23
CA GLU A 85 7.27 -2.25 58.28
C GLU A 85 8.13 -2.94 57.23
N GLN A 86 8.02 -4.26 57.10
CA GLN A 86 8.73 -5.03 56.07
C GLN A 86 8.30 -4.63 54.66
N MET A 87 6.99 -4.42 54.44
CA MET A 87 6.48 -3.91 53.17
C MET A 87 6.99 -2.50 52.85
N SER A 88 7.10 -1.63 53.86
CA SER A 88 7.66 -0.28 53.70
C SER A 88 9.15 -0.33 53.33
N MET A 89 9.93 -1.18 54.02
CA MET A 89 11.34 -1.39 53.71
C MET A 89 11.53 -1.96 52.31
N MET A 90 10.70 -2.92 51.89
CA MET A 90 10.77 -3.52 50.56
C MET A 90 10.40 -2.51 49.47
N LYS A 91 9.39 -1.67 49.70
CA LYS A 91 9.03 -0.56 48.80
C LYS A 91 10.20 0.42 48.64
N GLU A 92 10.85 0.79 49.73
CA GLU A 92 11.98 1.72 49.70
C GLU A 92 13.22 1.09 49.04
N ALA A 93 13.51 -0.17 49.34
CA ALA A 93 14.59 -0.93 48.69
C ALA A 93 14.37 -1.01 47.17
N MET A 94 13.13 -1.25 46.74
CA MET A 94 12.78 -1.30 45.32
C MET A 94 12.93 0.08 44.66
N ARG A 95 12.57 1.17 45.36
CA ARG A 95 12.76 2.55 44.87
C ARG A 95 14.24 2.90 44.65
N VAL A 96 15.12 2.49 45.58
CA VAL A 96 16.55 2.80 45.53
C VAL A 96 17.30 1.91 44.54
N LEU A 97 16.87 0.64 44.40
CA LEU A 97 17.57 -0.35 43.59
C LEU A 97 17.05 -0.45 42.15
N LEU A 98 15.99 0.30 41.78
CA LEU A 98 15.42 0.27 40.44
C LEU A 98 16.45 0.75 39.40
N PRO A 99 16.85 -0.09 38.43
CA PRO A 99 17.74 0.34 37.36
C PRO A 99 17.05 1.36 36.44
N PRO A 100 17.79 2.32 35.88
CA PRO A 100 17.22 3.34 34.99
C PRO A 100 16.58 2.73 33.73
N GLU A 101 17.07 1.59 33.25
CA GLU A 101 16.49 0.87 32.10
C GLU A 101 15.08 0.33 32.41
N VAL A 102 14.89 -0.17 33.62
CA VAL A 102 13.59 -0.67 34.10
C VAL A 102 12.63 0.49 34.30
N GLU A 103 13.09 1.59 34.86
CA GLU A 103 12.30 2.81 35.01
C GLU A 103 11.87 3.38 33.64
N ALA A 104 12.79 3.41 32.66
CA ALA A 104 12.49 3.83 31.30
C ALA A 104 11.48 2.89 30.61
N GLY A 105 11.63 1.57 30.78
CA GLY A 105 10.69 0.57 30.27
C GLY A 105 9.30 0.72 30.87
N LEU A 106 9.20 0.92 32.19
CA LEU A 106 7.94 1.22 32.87
C LEU A 106 7.32 2.52 32.35
N ARG A 107 8.11 3.59 32.21
CA ARG A 107 7.65 4.88 31.69
C ARG A 107 7.08 4.75 30.28
N ALA A 108 7.80 4.10 29.37
CA ALA A 108 7.34 3.90 27.98
C ALA A 108 6.05 3.08 27.90
N LYS A 109 5.89 2.06 28.76
CA LYS A 109 4.66 1.27 28.82
C LYS A 109 3.49 2.05 29.42
N CYS A 110 3.75 2.85 30.45
CA CYS A 110 2.76 3.76 31.00
C CYS A 110 2.33 4.81 29.96
N GLU A 111 3.26 5.38 29.20
CA GLU A 111 2.98 6.30 28.10
C GLU A 111 2.12 5.63 27.01
N LEU A 112 2.48 4.43 26.58
CA LEU A 112 1.67 3.66 25.60
C LEU A 112 0.25 3.40 26.11
N LEU A 113 0.11 3.03 27.39
CA LEU A 113 -1.21 2.84 27.99
C LEU A 113 -1.96 4.17 28.07
N CYS A 114 -1.30 5.26 28.45
CA CYS A 114 -1.89 6.59 28.42
C CYS A 114 -2.38 6.95 27.01
N ASP A 115 -1.59 6.73 25.95
CA ASP A 115 -2.00 6.98 24.56
C ASP A 115 -3.20 6.11 24.16
N THR A 116 -3.27 4.87 24.68
CA THR A 116 -4.36 3.94 24.40
C THR A 116 -5.64 4.30 25.18
N PHE A 117 -5.51 4.83 26.40
CA PHE A 117 -6.64 5.11 27.31
C PHE A 117 -7.11 6.55 27.33
N TYR A 118 -6.28 7.48 26.90
CA TYR A 118 -6.56 8.91 26.81
C TYR A 118 -6.33 9.37 25.37
N PRO A 119 -7.34 9.25 24.48
CA PRO A 119 -7.23 9.84 23.17
C PRO A 119 -6.96 11.35 23.31
N LEU A 120 -6.08 11.87 22.44
CA LEU A 120 -5.40 13.18 22.47
C LEU A 120 -6.25 14.44 22.81
N ASN A 121 -7.57 14.34 22.94
CA ASN A 121 -8.50 15.45 23.14
C ASN A 121 -9.43 15.33 24.38
N SER A 122 -9.34 14.27 25.20
CA SER A 122 -10.21 14.13 26.37
C SER A 122 -9.45 13.74 27.64
N HIS A 123 -9.51 14.59 28.66
CA HIS A 123 -9.04 14.29 30.03
C HIS A 123 -9.90 13.24 30.77
N THR A 124 -10.73 12.51 30.04
CA THR A 124 -11.55 11.43 30.58
C THR A 124 -10.95 10.10 30.10
N PRO A 125 -10.49 9.23 31.03
CA PRO A 125 -10.01 7.91 30.67
C PRO A 125 -11.12 7.12 30.01
N LEU A 126 -10.79 6.35 28.97
CA LEU A 126 -11.67 5.32 28.45
C LEU A 126 -12.03 4.35 29.59
N PRO A 127 -13.33 4.08 29.83
CA PRO A 127 -13.74 3.24 30.95
C PRO A 127 -13.22 1.82 30.74
N ALA A 128 -12.57 1.25 31.78
CA ALA A 128 -11.99 -0.10 31.76
C ALA A 128 -13.01 -1.20 31.37
N SER A 129 -14.31 -0.95 31.45
CA SER A 129 -15.34 -1.84 30.92
C SER A 129 -15.26 -2.07 29.40
N GLN A 130 -14.62 -1.17 28.66
CA GLN A 130 -14.39 -1.31 27.21
C GLN A 130 -13.14 -2.15 26.90
N LEU A 131 -12.22 -2.34 27.86
CA LEU A 131 -11.02 -3.17 27.67
C LEU A 131 -11.32 -4.64 27.41
N HIS A 132 -12.36 -5.18 28.05
CA HIS A 132 -12.77 -6.56 27.78
C HIS A 132 -13.32 -6.75 26.35
N ARG A 133 -13.71 -5.67 25.67
CA ARG A 133 -14.24 -5.74 24.29
C ARG A 133 -13.15 -5.61 23.23
N LEU A 134 -12.01 -5.00 23.55
CA LEU A 134 -10.88 -4.84 22.63
C LEU A 134 -10.42 -6.14 21.94
N PRO A 135 -10.28 -7.29 22.64
CA PRO A 135 -9.95 -8.55 21.97
C PRO A 135 -11.01 -9.02 20.95
N GLN A 136 -12.29 -8.76 21.26
CA GLN A 136 -13.41 -9.14 20.39
C GLN A 136 -13.53 -8.20 19.19
N GLU A 137 -13.29 -6.90 19.38
CA GLU A 137 -13.24 -5.90 18.32
C GLU A 137 -12.04 -6.13 17.39
N LEU A 138 -10.87 -6.50 17.95
CA LEU A 138 -9.69 -6.86 17.17
C LEU A 138 -9.93 -8.14 16.34
N ALA A 139 -10.58 -9.15 16.92
CA ALA A 139 -10.96 -10.36 16.19
C ALA A 139 -11.95 -10.07 15.06
N ALA A 140 -12.93 -9.19 15.29
CA ALA A 140 -13.87 -8.74 14.26
C ALA A 140 -13.15 -7.98 13.13
N PHE A 141 -12.26 -7.06 13.49
CA PHE A 141 -11.45 -6.31 12.52
C PHE A 141 -10.56 -7.24 11.69
N GLN A 142 -9.96 -8.25 12.31
CA GLN A 142 -9.13 -9.24 11.60
C GLN A 142 -9.97 -10.12 10.65
N ALA A 143 -11.20 -10.47 11.03
CA ALA A 143 -12.13 -11.16 10.14
C ALA A 143 -12.54 -10.28 8.95
N ASP A 144 -12.75 -8.99 9.16
CA ASP A 144 -13.07 -8.05 8.08
C ASP A 144 -11.89 -7.86 7.12
N VAL A 145 -10.66 -7.75 7.64
CA VAL A 145 -9.44 -7.65 6.83
C VAL A 145 -9.27 -8.89 5.96
N THR A 146 -9.37 -10.09 6.53
CA THR A 146 -9.25 -11.34 5.76
C THR A 146 -10.35 -11.50 4.71
N ALA A 147 -11.58 -11.06 4.99
CA ALA A 147 -12.66 -11.05 4.01
C ALA A 147 -12.40 -10.06 2.87
N MET A 148 -11.78 -8.91 3.15
CA MET A 148 -11.39 -7.94 2.14
C MET A 148 -10.22 -8.43 1.29
N GLU A 149 -9.23 -9.11 1.88
CA GLU A 149 -8.14 -9.75 1.15
C GLU A 149 -8.67 -10.82 0.19
N ALA A 150 -9.58 -11.68 0.65
CA ALA A 150 -10.19 -12.69 -0.22
C ALA A 150 -10.95 -12.06 -1.41
N LYS A 151 -11.66 -10.94 -1.19
CA LYS A 151 -12.32 -10.21 -2.28
C LYS A 151 -11.32 -9.61 -3.26
N ARG A 152 -10.20 -9.07 -2.77
CA ARG A 152 -9.12 -8.55 -3.62
C ARG A 152 -8.59 -9.66 -4.53
N ASP A 153 -8.30 -10.84 -3.99
CA ASP A 153 -7.74 -11.95 -4.76
C ASP A 153 -8.69 -12.43 -5.87
N VAL A 154 -10.00 -12.46 -5.59
CA VAL A 154 -11.03 -12.78 -6.60
C VAL A 154 -11.08 -11.72 -7.71
N LEU A 155 -11.02 -10.44 -7.34
CA LEU A 155 -11.00 -9.33 -8.30
C LEU A 155 -9.73 -9.34 -9.16
N GLU A 156 -8.58 -9.62 -8.56
CA GLU A 156 -7.30 -9.72 -9.26
C GLU A 156 -7.30 -10.86 -10.27
N ALA A 157 -7.76 -12.05 -9.88
CA ALA A 157 -7.91 -13.19 -10.77
C ALA A 157 -8.89 -12.91 -11.94
N ALA A 158 -9.98 -12.19 -11.68
CA ALA A 158 -10.94 -11.80 -12.72
C ALA A 158 -10.32 -10.81 -13.72
N VAL A 159 -9.51 -9.86 -13.24
CA VAL A 159 -8.81 -8.89 -14.10
C VAL A 159 -7.75 -9.59 -14.93
N GLU A 160 -6.96 -10.48 -14.34
CA GLU A 160 -5.94 -11.24 -15.05
C GLU A 160 -6.55 -12.12 -16.15
N GLY A 161 -7.62 -12.87 -15.83
CA GLY A 161 -8.34 -13.66 -16.82
C GLY A 161 -8.94 -12.82 -17.96
N GLY A 162 -9.50 -11.64 -17.63
CA GLY A 162 -10.00 -10.71 -18.64
C GLY A 162 -8.90 -10.15 -19.54
N LEU A 163 -7.73 -9.85 -18.96
CA LEU A 163 -6.56 -9.36 -19.69
C LEU A 163 -6.00 -10.44 -20.63
N GLU A 164 -5.89 -11.68 -20.17
CA GLU A 164 -5.46 -12.82 -21.00
C GLU A 164 -6.38 -13.02 -22.21
N GLU A 165 -7.69 -12.94 -22.01
CA GLU A 165 -8.66 -13.05 -23.10
C GLU A 165 -8.53 -11.90 -24.11
N HIS A 166 -8.28 -10.68 -23.64
CA HIS A 166 -8.04 -9.52 -24.51
C HIS A 166 -6.74 -9.68 -25.31
N ILE A 167 -5.66 -10.13 -24.67
CA ILE A 167 -4.38 -10.41 -25.34
C ILE A 167 -4.58 -11.49 -26.40
N ARG A 168 -5.34 -12.54 -26.10
CA ARG A 168 -5.65 -13.62 -27.04
C ARG A 168 -6.42 -13.09 -28.26
N LEU A 169 -7.47 -12.30 -28.03
CA LEU A 169 -8.25 -11.69 -29.10
C LEU A 169 -7.40 -10.78 -30.00
N LEU A 170 -6.58 -9.92 -29.39
CA LEU A 170 -5.71 -9.00 -30.12
C LEU A 170 -4.66 -9.76 -30.96
N THR A 171 -4.14 -10.85 -30.42
CA THR A 171 -3.20 -11.74 -31.11
C THR A 171 -3.87 -12.40 -32.32
N ASP A 172 -5.09 -12.91 -32.16
CA ASP A 172 -5.84 -13.56 -33.25
C ASP A 172 -6.23 -12.54 -34.34
N MET A 173 -6.67 -11.34 -33.96
CA MET A 173 -6.91 -10.24 -34.92
C MET A 173 -5.63 -9.88 -35.69
N THR A 174 -4.50 -9.77 -35.00
CA THR A 174 -3.21 -9.45 -35.63
C THR A 174 -2.80 -10.53 -36.62
N LYS A 175 -2.93 -11.82 -36.25
CA LYS A 175 -2.69 -12.95 -37.17
C LYS A 175 -3.59 -12.88 -38.40
N HIS A 176 -4.86 -12.54 -38.20
CA HIS A 176 -5.82 -12.41 -39.30
C HIS A 176 -5.42 -11.28 -40.26
N ILE A 177 -5.05 -10.10 -39.74
CA ILE A 177 -4.58 -8.97 -40.54
C ILE A 177 -3.31 -9.34 -41.31
N VAL A 178 -2.33 -9.97 -40.65
CA VAL A 178 -1.10 -10.45 -41.32
C VAL A 178 -1.43 -11.45 -42.43
N SER A 179 -2.38 -12.37 -42.19
CA SER A 179 -2.83 -13.31 -43.22
C SER A 179 -3.53 -12.60 -44.37
N MET A 180 -4.35 -11.58 -44.10
CA MET A 180 -4.97 -10.76 -45.14
C MET A 180 -3.90 -10.05 -45.97
N ILE A 181 -2.92 -9.40 -45.35
CA ILE A 181 -1.81 -8.73 -46.07
C ILE A 181 -1.08 -9.71 -47.00
N LYS A 182 -0.79 -10.92 -46.52
CA LYS A 182 -0.15 -11.98 -47.32
C LYS A 182 -1.06 -12.50 -48.44
N TYR A 183 -2.34 -12.71 -48.17
CA TYR A 183 -3.30 -13.28 -49.13
C TYR A 183 -3.67 -12.30 -50.24
N TYR A 184 -3.90 -11.03 -49.88
CA TYR A 184 -4.27 -9.99 -50.82
C TYR A 184 -3.11 -9.45 -51.64
N ARG A 185 -1.87 -9.93 -51.43
CA ARG A 185 -0.64 -9.40 -52.06
C ARG A 185 -0.76 -7.88 -52.22
N LEU A 186 -0.64 -7.13 -51.13
CA LEU A 186 -0.46 -5.67 -51.25
C LEU A 186 0.78 -5.29 -52.09
N ASP A 187 1.58 -6.26 -52.53
CA ASP A 187 2.58 -6.15 -53.60
C ASP A 187 1.98 -5.85 -55.01
N ASP A 188 0.73 -6.25 -55.31
CA ASP A 188 0.05 -6.04 -56.61
C ASP A 188 -0.58 -4.65 -56.77
N VAL A 189 -0.45 -3.77 -55.77
CA VAL A 189 -0.82 -2.33 -55.90
C VAL A 189 -0.07 -1.67 -57.06
N THR A 190 1.09 -2.20 -57.43
CA THR A 190 1.88 -1.74 -58.60
C THR A 190 1.18 -2.00 -59.94
N ILE A 191 0.45 -3.11 -60.10
CA ILE A 191 -0.22 -3.45 -61.37
C ILE A 191 -1.51 -2.64 -61.52
N TYR A 192 -2.30 -2.52 -60.44
CA TYR A 192 -3.53 -1.75 -60.46
C TYR A 192 -3.28 -0.22 -60.51
N SER A 193 -2.16 0.26 -59.97
CA SER A 193 -1.76 1.66 -60.09
C SER A 193 -1.26 2.01 -61.49
N ARG A 194 -0.57 1.09 -62.18
CA ARG A 194 -0.09 1.32 -63.55
C ARG A 194 -1.22 1.54 -64.55
N LEU A 195 -2.23 0.65 -64.58
CA LEU A 195 -3.37 0.79 -65.49
C LEU A 195 -4.17 2.07 -65.22
N LYS A 196 -4.32 2.46 -63.94
CA LYS A 196 -4.94 3.74 -63.56
C LYS A 196 -4.11 4.94 -63.99
N MET A 197 -2.78 4.89 -63.86
CA MET A 197 -1.87 5.93 -64.36
C MET A 197 -1.96 6.08 -65.87
N GLU A 198 -1.93 4.98 -66.62
CA GLU A 198 -2.07 4.99 -68.09
C GLU A 198 -3.43 5.58 -68.54
N PHE A 199 -4.51 5.26 -67.83
CA PHE A 199 -5.83 5.84 -68.07
C PHE A 199 -5.86 7.36 -67.79
N VAL A 200 -5.35 7.79 -66.64
CA VAL A 200 -5.31 9.22 -66.27
C VAL A 200 -4.44 10.01 -67.25
N GLN A 201 -3.29 9.48 -67.67
CA GLN A 201 -2.45 10.09 -68.70
C GLN A 201 -3.20 10.24 -70.04
N SER A 202 -3.96 9.22 -70.44
CA SER A 202 -4.79 9.27 -71.64
C SER A 202 -5.88 10.34 -71.55
N CYS A 203 -6.54 10.48 -70.40
CA CYS A 203 -7.52 11.52 -70.16
C CYS A 203 -6.90 12.93 -70.19
N VAL A 204 -5.72 13.11 -69.59
CA VAL A 204 -5.00 14.40 -69.61
C VAL A 204 -4.61 14.78 -71.04
N ALA A 205 -4.08 13.84 -71.83
CA ALA A 205 -3.74 14.08 -73.23
C ALA A 205 -4.99 14.47 -74.07
N ALA A 206 -6.13 13.82 -73.83
CA ALA A 206 -7.39 14.17 -74.48
C ALA A 206 -7.87 15.58 -74.09
N MET A 207 -7.80 15.93 -72.81
CA MET A 207 -8.16 17.28 -72.35
C MET A 207 -7.22 18.35 -72.91
N GLN A 208 -5.91 18.10 -72.97
CA GLN A 208 -4.94 19.01 -73.60
C GLN A 208 -5.28 19.27 -75.06
N LYS A 209 -5.61 18.22 -75.82
CA LYS A 209 -6.03 18.37 -77.22
C LYS A 209 -7.34 19.17 -77.34
N GLN A 210 -8.27 19.00 -76.41
CA GLN A 210 -9.51 19.77 -76.38
C GLN A 210 -9.25 21.25 -76.06
N ILE A 211 -8.33 21.55 -75.13
CA ILE A 211 -7.90 22.92 -74.82
C ILE A 211 -7.24 23.56 -76.05
N GLU A 212 -6.37 22.84 -76.76
CA GLU A 212 -5.76 23.34 -78.00
C GLU A 212 -6.82 23.69 -79.05
N LEU A 213 -7.79 22.80 -79.27
CA LEU A 213 -8.88 23.05 -80.21
C LEU A 213 -9.71 24.27 -79.81
N LEU A 214 -10.12 24.36 -78.54
CA LEU A 214 -10.84 25.53 -78.03
C LEU A 214 -10.02 26.80 -78.21
N THR A 215 -8.70 26.75 -77.96
CA THR A 215 -7.80 27.88 -78.16
C THR A 215 -7.76 28.30 -79.63
N THR A 216 -7.65 27.35 -80.57
CA THR A 216 -7.68 27.67 -82.01
C THR A 216 -9.01 28.28 -82.43
N GLN A 217 -10.12 27.78 -81.90
CA GLN A 217 -11.46 28.29 -82.21
C GLN A 217 -11.67 29.69 -81.63
N LEU A 218 -11.22 29.95 -80.40
CA LEU A 218 -11.26 31.27 -79.78
C LEU A 218 -10.42 32.29 -80.57
N LEU A 219 -9.23 31.90 -81.02
CA LEU A 219 -8.38 32.75 -81.84
C LEU A 219 -9.07 33.09 -83.16
N LEU A 220 -9.66 32.11 -83.85
CA LEU A 220 -10.40 32.30 -85.10
C LEU A 220 -11.63 33.21 -84.95
N GLN A 221 -12.34 33.12 -83.82
CA GLN A 221 -13.51 33.95 -83.56
C GLN A 221 -13.15 35.39 -83.13
N THR A 222 -12.02 35.57 -82.45
CA THR A 222 -11.64 36.85 -81.83
C THR A 222 -10.85 37.75 -82.77
N TYR A 223 -10.08 37.17 -83.72
CA TYR A 223 -9.15 37.94 -84.54
C TYR A 223 -9.40 37.79 -86.05
N PRO A 224 -9.26 38.89 -86.81
CA PRO A 224 -9.31 38.82 -88.27
C PRO A 224 -8.10 38.06 -88.86
N PRO A 225 -8.23 37.45 -90.05
CA PRO A 225 -7.31 36.44 -90.56
C PRO A 225 -5.86 36.91 -90.76
N HIS A 226 -5.63 38.21 -90.97
CA HIS A 226 -4.29 38.77 -91.11
C HIS A 226 -3.52 38.80 -89.76
N LYS A 227 -4.20 39.04 -88.62
CA LYS A 227 -3.58 39.02 -87.28
C LYS A 227 -3.26 37.60 -86.80
N LEU A 228 -4.04 36.62 -87.24
CA LEU A 228 -3.79 35.20 -86.95
C LEU A 228 -2.51 34.67 -87.61
N ARG A 229 -2.21 35.11 -88.84
CA ARG A 229 -0.93 34.79 -89.50
C ARG A 229 0.26 35.38 -88.74
N SER A 230 0.16 36.62 -88.26
CA SER A 230 1.20 37.25 -87.45
C SER A 230 1.41 36.54 -86.10
N LEU A 231 0.32 36.15 -85.43
CA LEU A 231 0.36 35.38 -84.18
C LEU A 231 0.95 33.97 -84.38
N ALA A 232 0.64 33.30 -85.48
CA ALA A 232 1.23 32.00 -85.81
C ALA A 232 2.75 32.11 -86.02
N GLN A 233 3.22 33.17 -86.69
CA GLN A 233 4.65 33.46 -86.86
C GLN A 233 5.35 33.69 -85.51
N LEU A 234 4.73 34.44 -84.59
CA LEU A 234 5.24 34.66 -83.23
C LEU A 234 5.26 33.39 -82.35
N ARG A 235 4.33 32.45 -82.57
CA ARG A 235 4.28 31.18 -81.83
C ARG A 235 5.27 30.14 -82.38
N SER A 236 5.62 30.27 -83.66
CA SER A 236 6.64 29.42 -84.33
C SER A 236 8.07 29.91 -84.15
N SER A 237 8.29 31.18 -83.77
CA SER A 237 9.61 31.64 -83.35
C SER A 237 9.97 31.00 -82.00
N PRO A 238 11.13 30.32 -81.88
CA PRO A 238 11.55 29.74 -80.62
C PRO A 238 11.63 30.84 -79.57
N SER A 239 10.97 30.63 -78.43
CA SER A 239 11.14 31.48 -77.26
C SER A 239 12.63 31.59 -76.94
N PRO A 240 13.20 32.79 -76.75
CA PRO A 240 14.59 32.90 -76.32
C PRO A 240 14.73 32.13 -75.01
N ALA A 241 15.76 31.29 -74.94
CA ALA A 241 16.09 30.51 -73.77
C ALA A 241 16.12 31.44 -72.54
N ILE A 242 15.26 31.18 -71.56
CA ILE A 242 15.46 31.71 -70.22
C ILE A 242 16.72 31.02 -69.73
N HIS A 243 17.83 31.76 -69.73
CA HIS A 243 19.01 31.38 -68.97
C HIS A 243 18.57 31.27 -67.50
N ILE A 244 18.48 30.04 -67.01
CA ILE A 244 18.50 29.76 -65.58
C ILE A 244 19.91 30.18 -65.15
N ILE A 245 19.99 31.28 -64.41
CA ILE A 245 21.16 31.60 -63.61
C ILE A 245 21.03 30.69 -62.39
N ASP A 246 21.95 29.72 -62.26
CA ASP A 246 22.13 28.96 -61.03
C ASP A 246 22.52 29.93 -59.90
N ASP A 247 21.70 29.98 -58.85
CA ASP A 247 22.06 30.18 -57.44
C ASP A 247 20.91 29.68 -56.55
#